data_AF-J3AJP2-F1
#
_entry.id   AF-J3AJP2-F1
#
_cell.length_a   1.000
_cell.length_b   1.000
_cell.length_c   1.000
_cell.angle_alpha   90.00
_cell.angle_beta   90.00
_cell.angle_gamma   90.00
#
_symmetry.space_group_name_H-M   'P 1'
#
loop_
_entity.id
_entity.type
_entity.pdbx_description
1 polymer ?
#
loop_
_entity_poly.entity_id
_entity_poly.type
_entity_poly.pdbx_seq_one_letter_code
_entity_poly.pdbx_strand_id
1 'polypeptide(L)'
;MAGTGYKIAIAALADKYARLNGELEVVERVAEDAVGLSAILEATARIDQRKREINEALEHIEAVIWLFDADWNPAAVAPIYPRKIKLQPGAISKAAYNVLRRAKAPMSTREIAREVAAFLDVKDLDESKMAAIDSAIAGALTKKIGKTIQVHNGPPRRWSVRPAEASRAGSAASEGGAASIHAIRPRRVA
;
A
#
# COMPACT_ATOMS: atom_id res chain seq x y z
N MET A 1 -5.71 -5.83 51.21
CA MET A 1 -6.33 -5.62 49.89
C MET A 1 -5.29 -5.14 48.86
N ALA A 2 -4.23 -5.90 48.61
CA ALA A 2 -3.15 -5.55 47.65
C ALA A 2 -3.19 -6.38 46.35
N GLY A 3 -4.09 -7.36 46.25
CA GLY A 3 -4.07 -8.38 45.20
C GLY A 3 -4.58 -7.94 43.82
N THR A 4 -5.35 -6.86 43.71
CA THR A 4 -5.99 -6.46 42.45
C THR A 4 -5.11 -5.57 41.57
N GLY A 5 -4.38 -4.63 42.18
CA GLY A 5 -3.54 -3.68 41.44
C GLY A 5 -2.34 -4.36 40.76
N TYR A 6 -1.70 -5.29 41.46
CA TYR A 6 -0.58 -6.04 40.92
C TYR A 6 -1.00 -6.96 39.75
N LYS A 7 -2.14 -7.65 39.84
CA LYS A 7 -2.66 -8.49 38.73
C LYS A 7 -2.92 -7.71 37.44
N ILE A 8 -3.40 -6.47 37.55
CA ILE A 8 -3.58 -5.57 36.39
C ILE A 8 -2.22 -5.23 35.75
N ALA A 9 -1.20 -4.99 36.58
CA ALA A 9 0.15 -4.72 36.10
C ALA A 9 0.77 -5.92 35.38
N ILE A 10 0.62 -7.15 35.90
CA ILE A 10 1.06 -8.37 35.18
C ILE A 10 0.36 -8.47 33.83
N ALA A 11 -0.97 -8.28 33.80
CA ALA A 11 -1.73 -8.44 32.57
C ALA A 11 -1.29 -7.42 31.49
N ALA A 12 -0.98 -6.19 31.90
CA ALA A 12 -0.44 -5.17 31.00
C ALA A 12 0.98 -5.52 30.51
N LEU A 13 1.83 -6.07 31.38
CA LEU A 13 3.16 -6.54 31.02
C LEU A 13 3.11 -7.76 30.08
N ALA A 14 2.20 -8.70 30.33
CA ALA A 14 1.96 -9.86 29.48
C ALA A 14 1.42 -9.46 28.10
N ASP A 15 0.52 -8.46 28.02
CA ASP A 15 0.07 -7.90 26.73
C ASP A 15 1.22 -7.22 25.97
N LYS A 16 2.07 -6.47 26.68
CA LYS A 16 3.26 -5.86 26.09
C LYS A 16 4.25 -6.92 25.60
N TYR A 17 4.49 -7.97 26.38
CA TYR A 17 5.33 -9.11 26.02
C TYR A 17 4.80 -9.79 24.75
N ALA A 18 3.50 -10.10 24.70
CA ALA A 18 2.86 -10.72 23.56
C ALA A 18 3.01 -9.88 22.27
N ARG A 19 2.86 -8.56 22.35
CA ARG A 19 3.04 -7.64 21.20
C ARG A 19 4.48 -7.58 20.72
N LEU A 20 5.44 -7.50 21.64
CA LEU A 20 6.87 -7.49 21.30
C LEU A 20 7.31 -8.81 20.67
N ASN A 21 6.79 -9.94 21.17
CA ASN A 21 7.04 -11.24 20.57
C ASN A 21 6.46 -11.34 19.14
N GLY A 22 5.25 -10.82 18.93
CA GLY A 22 4.64 -10.73 17.59
C GLY A 22 5.38 -9.77 16.65
N GLU A 23 5.99 -8.71 17.16
CA GLU A 23 6.84 -7.80 16.38
C GLU A 23 8.16 -8.48 15.98
N LEU A 24 8.79 -9.23 16.90
CA LEU A 24 10.03 -9.97 16.66
C LEU A 24 9.87 -10.95 15.49
N GLU A 25 8.81 -11.76 15.50
CA GLU A 25 8.52 -12.71 14.42
C GLU A 25 8.24 -12.01 13.08
N VAL A 26 7.66 -10.81 13.09
CA VAL A 26 7.41 -10.04 11.86
C VAL A 26 8.71 -9.46 11.32
N VAL A 27 9.58 -8.94 12.19
CA VAL A 27 10.88 -8.38 11.82
C VAL A 27 11.77 -9.42 11.15
N GLU A 28 11.73 -10.68 11.61
CA GLU A 28 12.46 -11.79 10.99
C GLU A 28 12.01 -12.08 9.55
N ARG A 29 10.71 -11.95 9.25
CA ARG A 29 10.17 -12.17 7.89
C ARG A 29 10.52 -11.04 6.92
N VAL A 30 10.76 -9.82 7.40
CA VAL A 30 11.10 -8.67 6.52
C VAL A 30 12.45 -8.87 5.81
N ALA A 31 13.37 -9.64 6.40
CA ALA A 31 14.65 -9.98 5.77
C ALA A 31 14.49 -10.82 4.50
N GLU A 32 13.44 -11.64 4.42
CA GLU A 32 13.18 -12.57 3.31
C GLU A 32 12.69 -11.85 2.04
N ASP A 33 12.11 -10.65 2.18
CA ASP A 33 11.49 -9.89 1.09
C ASP A 33 12.45 -8.87 0.42
N ALA A 34 13.69 -8.71 0.91
CA ALA A 34 14.65 -7.73 0.41
C ALA A 34 15.36 -8.18 -0.89
N VAL A 35 15.39 -7.32 -1.92
CA VAL A 35 16.02 -7.61 -3.22
C VAL A 35 17.24 -6.70 -3.46
N GLY A 36 18.42 -7.30 -3.63
CA GLY A 36 19.70 -6.63 -3.92
C GLY A 36 20.64 -6.60 -2.71
N LEU A 37 21.95 -6.85 -2.94
CA LEU A 37 22.91 -7.12 -1.86
C LEU A 37 23.10 -5.97 -0.85
N SER A 38 23.14 -4.72 -1.31
CA SER A 38 23.24 -3.56 -0.42
C SER A 38 21.95 -3.33 0.39
N ALA A 39 20.79 -3.50 -0.25
CA ALA A 39 19.49 -3.40 0.40
C ALA A 39 19.29 -4.52 1.44
N ILE A 40 19.79 -5.73 1.15
CA ILE A 40 19.81 -6.85 2.09
C ILE A 40 20.70 -6.50 3.28
N LEU A 41 21.94 -6.05 3.06
CA LEU A 41 22.89 -5.75 4.16
C LEU A 41 22.41 -4.61 5.08
N GLU A 42 21.83 -3.55 4.52
CA GLU A 42 21.24 -2.47 5.31
C GLU A 42 19.98 -2.91 6.04
N ALA A 43 19.11 -3.69 5.37
CA ALA A 43 17.92 -4.26 5.99
C ALA A 43 18.31 -5.21 7.14
N THR A 44 19.29 -6.08 6.95
CA THR A 44 19.77 -7.02 7.98
C THR A 44 20.36 -6.27 9.17
N ALA A 45 21.16 -5.22 8.96
CA ALA A 45 21.72 -4.46 10.08
C ALA A 45 20.64 -3.77 10.92
N ARG A 46 19.61 -3.20 10.27
CA ARG A 46 18.46 -2.59 10.95
C ARG A 46 17.61 -3.63 11.66
N ILE A 47 17.37 -4.77 11.02
CA ILE A 47 16.65 -5.91 11.59
C ILE A 47 17.38 -6.42 12.83
N ASP A 48 18.68 -6.67 12.76
CA ASP A 48 19.49 -7.15 13.87
C ASP A 48 19.50 -6.17 15.05
N GLN A 49 19.59 -4.87 14.76
CA GLN A 49 19.48 -3.85 15.79
C GLN A 49 18.11 -3.89 16.47
N ARG A 50 17.04 -3.98 15.69
CA ARG A 50 15.68 -4.04 16.24
C ARG A 50 15.43 -5.32 17.04
N LYS A 51 15.98 -6.46 16.60
CA LYS A 51 15.93 -7.73 17.34
C LYS A 51 16.60 -7.61 18.69
N ARG A 52 17.78 -6.99 18.77
CA ARG A 52 18.49 -6.74 20.03
C ARG A 52 17.62 -5.93 21.00
N GLU A 53 17.07 -4.81 20.54
CA GLU A 53 16.22 -3.95 21.37
C GLU A 53 14.97 -4.67 21.88
N ILE A 54 14.33 -5.47 21.03
CA ILE A 54 13.14 -6.24 21.42
C ILE A 54 13.52 -7.33 22.44
N ASN A 55 14.61 -8.07 22.22
CA ASN A 55 15.06 -9.10 23.14
C ASN A 55 15.42 -8.52 24.53
N GLU A 56 16.16 -7.42 24.58
CA GLU A 56 16.47 -6.73 25.85
C GLU A 56 15.19 -6.29 26.59
N ALA A 57 14.19 -5.80 25.85
CA ALA A 57 12.91 -5.42 26.42
C ALA A 57 12.10 -6.62 26.92
N LEU A 58 12.13 -7.75 26.20
CA LEU A 58 11.48 -8.99 26.62
C LEU A 58 12.11 -9.52 27.91
N GLU A 59 13.44 -9.66 27.97
CA GLU A 59 14.17 -10.10 29.17
C GLU A 59 13.84 -9.25 30.40
N HIS A 60 13.77 -7.93 30.23
CA HIS A 60 13.40 -7.03 31.31
C HIS A 60 11.95 -7.25 31.79
N ILE A 61 11.01 -7.42 30.86
CA ILE A 61 9.60 -7.68 31.19
C ILE A 61 9.45 -9.03 31.89
N GLU A 62 10.12 -10.08 31.43
CA GLU A 62 10.11 -11.40 32.08
C GLU A 62 10.60 -11.31 33.51
N ALA A 63 11.74 -10.65 33.74
CA ALA A 63 12.30 -10.45 35.07
C ALA A 63 11.30 -9.71 36.00
N VAL A 64 10.64 -8.68 35.50
CA VAL A 64 9.64 -7.94 36.28
C VAL A 64 8.40 -8.79 36.57
N ILE A 65 7.93 -9.62 35.65
CA ILE A 65 6.78 -10.50 35.91
C ILE A 65 7.15 -11.54 36.97
N TRP A 66 8.32 -12.18 36.85
CA TRP A 66 8.79 -13.19 37.80
C TRP A 66 9.02 -12.66 39.22
N LEU A 67 9.32 -11.37 39.40
CA LEU A 67 9.40 -10.76 40.74
C LEU A 67 8.11 -10.88 41.54
N PHE A 68 6.99 -11.12 40.87
CA PHE A 68 5.71 -11.15 41.51
C PHE A 68 4.84 -12.38 41.17
N ASP A 69 5.11 -13.07 40.06
CA ASP A 69 4.51 -14.34 39.65
C ASP A 69 5.60 -15.31 39.20
N ALA A 70 6.14 -16.09 40.15
CA ALA A 70 7.23 -17.01 39.91
C ALA A 70 6.83 -18.22 39.05
N ASP A 71 5.54 -18.53 38.96
CA ASP A 71 5.01 -19.64 38.16
C ASP A 71 4.69 -19.21 36.71
N TRP A 72 4.91 -17.93 36.38
CA TRP A 72 4.64 -17.40 35.05
C TRP A 72 5.55 -18.04 34.00
N ASN A 73 4.93 -18.53 32.92
CA ASN A 73 5.60 -19.21 31.83
C ASN A 73 5.57 -18.36 30.54
N PRO A 74 6.70 -17.78 30.09
CA PRO A 74 6.77 -16.98 28.87
C PRO A 74 6.36 -17.78 27.62
N ALA A 75 6.67 -19.08 27.56
CA ALA A 75 6.35 -19.94 26.42
C ALA A 75 4.84 -20.18 26.23
N ALA A 76 4.02 -19.88 27.24
CA ALA A 76 2.57 -19.99 27.17
C ALA A 76 1.90 -18.73 26.59
N VAL A 77 2.65 -17.63 26.38
CA VAL A 77 2.10 -16.37 25.90
C VAL A 77 2.02 -16.36 24.38
N ALA A 78 0.80 -16.33 23.85
CA ALA A 78 0.58 -16.25 22.41
C ALA A 78 1.04 -14.88 21.84
N PRO A 79 1.85 -14.83 20.78
CA PRO A 79 2.25 -13.59 20.14
C PRO A 79 1.06 -12.79 19.60
N ILE A 80 1.07 -11.47 19.80
CA ILE A 80 0.11 -10.53 19.21
C ILE A 80 0.77 -9.83 18.03
N TYR A 81 0.37 -10.22 16.82
CA TYR A 81 0.94 -9.66 15.61
C TYR A 81 0.46 -8.23 15.35
N PRO A 82 1.36 -7.30 14.99
CA PRO A 82 0.96 -5.99 14.51
C PRO A 82 0.10 -6.14 13.25
N ARG A 83 -1.09 -5.53 13.25
CA ARG A 83 -1.98 -5.56 12.08
C ARG A 83 -1.28 -4.83 10.92
N LYS A 84 -1.06 -5.54 9.81
CA LYS A 84 -0.67 -4.89 8.54
C LYS A 84 -1.70 -3.79 8.24
N ILE A 85 -1.22 -2.57 7.97
CA ILE A 85 -2.07 -1.49 7.48
C ILE A 85 -2.67 -1.98 6.16
N LYS A 86 -3.94 -2.40 6.19
CA LYS A 86 -4.69 -2.76 4.99
C LYS A 86 -4.98 -1.45 4.27
N LEU A 87 -4.14 -1.09 3.30
CA LEU A 87 -4.52 -0.09 2.32
C LEU A 87 -5.84 -0.55 1.69
N GLN A 88 -6.89 0.27 1.82
CA GLN A 88 -8.20 -0.05 1.26
C GLN A 88 -8.05 -0.43 -0.22
N PRO A 89 -8.71 -1.50 -0.72
CA PRO A 89 -8.63 -1.88 -2.11
C PRO A 89 -8.89 -0.67 -3.03
N GLY A 90 -7.91 -0.33 -3.87
CA GLY A 90 -8.00 0.82 -4.78
C GLY A 90 -7.64 2.19 -4.18
N ALA A 91 -7.20 2.28 -2.92
CA ALA A 91 -6.73 3.53 -2.31
C ALA A 91 -5.55 4.13 -3.08
N ILE A 92 -4.55 3.31 -3.45
CA ILE A 92 -3.41 3.73 -4.26
C ILE A 92 -3.88 4.21 -5.64
N SER A 93 -4.78 3.47 -6.29
CA SER A 93 -5.33 3.85 -7.60
C SER A 93 -6.09 5.18 -7.56
N LYS A 94 -6.89 5.40 -6.50
CA LYS A 94 -7.65 6.64 -6.29
C LYS A 94 -6.73 7.82 -5.97
N ALA A 95 -5.71 7.59 -5.14
CA ALA A 95 -4.69 8.60 -4.83
C ALA A 95 -3.89 8.99 -6.08
N ALA A 96 -3.40 8.00 -6.85
CA ALA A 96 -2.69 8.23 -8.10
C ALA A 96 -3.55 9.02 -9.11
N TYR A 97 -4.85 8.71 -9.21
CA TYR A 97 -5.77 9.46 -10.05
C TYR A 97 -5.97 10.90 -9.57
N ASN A 98 -6.08 11.12 -8.27
CA ASN A 98 -6.21 12.46 -7.70
C ASN A 98 -4.95 13.31 -7.94
N VAL A 99 -3.76 12.71 -7.82
CA VAL A 99 -2.48 13.36 -8.15
C VAL A 99 -2.47 13.76 -9.63
N LEU A 100 -2.76 12.82 -10.54
CA LEU A 100 -2.80 13.11 -11.98
C LEU A 100 -3.87 14.13 -12.37
N ARG A 101 -4.99 14.20 -11.66
CA ARG A 101 -6.04 15.21 -11.89
C ARG A 101 -5.60 16.63 -11.50
N ARG A 102 -4.73 16.75 -10.48
CA ARG A 102 -4.17 18.03 -10.02
C ARG A 102 -2.90 18.42 -10.78
N ALA A 103 -2.26 17.46 -11.43
CA ALA A 103 -1.04 17.68 -12.19
C ALA A 103 -1.30 18.62 -13.37
N LYS A 104 -0.49 19.67 -13.48
CA LYS A 104 -0.51 20.62 -14.61
C LYS A 104 0.20 20.07 -15.86
N ALA A 105 1.00 19.02 -15.70
CA ALA A 105 1.80 18.42 -16.75
C ALA A 105 1.86 16.88 -16.59
N PRO A 106 2.20 16.13 -17.65
CA PRO A 106 2.36 14.69 -17.57
C PRO A 106 3.46 14.27 -16.58
N MET A 107 3.10 13.42 -15.62
CA MET A 107 3.99 12.96 -14.55
C MET A 107 4.49 11.54 -14.82
N SER A 108 5.73 11.26 -14.44
CA SER A 108 6.29 9.91 -14.41
C SER A 108 5.72 9.10 -13.23
N THR A 109 5.81 7.77 -13.31
CA THR A 109 5.37 6.88 -12.22
C THR A 109 6.03 7.24 -10.89
N ARG A 110 7.34 7.53 -10.90
CA ARG A 110 8.12 7.86 -9.70
C ARG A 110 7.76 9.20 -9.07
N GLU A 111 7.31 10.17 -9.87
CA GLU A 111 6.78 11.44 -9.36
C GLU A 111 5.40 11.22 -8.74
N ILE A 112 4.54 10.41 -9.38
CA ILE A 112 3.21 10.08 -8.84
C ILE A 112 3.36 9.30 -7.53
N ALA A 113 4.29 8.35 -7.43
CA ALA A 113 4.53 7.58 -6.21
C ALA A 113 4.95 8.46 -5.04
N ARG A 114 5.84 9.43 -5.26
CA ARG A 114 6.24 10.39 -4.22
C ARG A 114 5.06 11.21 -3.70
N GLU A 115 4.24 11.75 -4.59
CA GLU A 115 3.05 12.53 -4.23
C GLU A 115 1.99 11.66 -3.53
N VAL A 116 1.79 10.43 -3.98
CA VAL A 116 0.87 9.48 -3.33
C VAL A 116 1.36 9.11 -1.94
N ALA A 117 2.66 8.90 -1.77
CA ALA A 117 3.21 8.54 -0.47
C ALA A 117 3.14 9.70 0.54
N ALA A 118 3.38 10.94 0.07
CA ALA A 118 3.13 12.14 0.85
C ALA A 118 1.64 12.31 1.22
N PHE A 119 0.73 12.04 0.28
CA PHE A 119 -0.71 12.12 0.53
C PHE A 119 -1.21 11.08 1.55
N LEU A 120 -0.56 9.93 1.62
CA LEU A 120 -0.89 8.83 2.55
C LEU A 120 -0.16 8.94 3.90
N ASP A 121 0.61 10.01 4.13
CA ASP A 121 1.44 10.23 5.34
C ASP A 121 2.29 9.00 5.70
N VAL A 122 2.83 8.31 4.69
CA VAL A 122 3.68 7.14 4.92
C VAL A 122 5.06 7.63 5.33
N LYS A 123 5.33 7.57 6.63
CA LYS A 123 6.65 7.81 7.22
C LYS A 123 7.53 6.58 7.00
N ASP A 124 8.83 6.78 6.79
CA ASP A 124 9.85 5.74 6.58
C ASP A 124 9.67 4.88 5.31
N LEU A 125 9.65 5.56 4.17
CA LEU A 125 9.75 4.95 2.84
C LEU A 125 11.22 4.62 2.52
N ASP A 126 11.56 3.34 2.53
CA ASP A 126 12.78 2.85 1.90
C ASP A 126 12.59 2.69 0.37
N GLU A 127 13.69 2.50 -0.36
CA GLU A 127 13.66 2.37 -1.83
C GLU A 127 12.83 1.16 -2.28
N SER A 128 12.73 0.11 -1.46
CA SER A 128 11.95 -1.10 -1.75
C SER A 128 10.44 -0.82 -1.69
N LYS A 129 9.97 -0.15 -0.64
CA LYS A 129 8.58 0.31 -0.51
C LYS A 129 8.21 1.29 -1.61
N MET A 130 9.13 2.18 -1.98
CA MET A 130 8.93 3.08 -3.13
C MET A 130 8.77 2.30 -4.43
N ALA A 131 9.60 1.28 -4.70
CA ALA A 131 9.50 0.44 -5.88
C ALA A 131 8.18 -0.36 -5.91
N ALA A 132 7.70 -0.84 -4.75
CA ALA A 132 6.41 -1.52 -4.63
C ALA A 132 5.24 -0.57 -4.96
N ILE A 133 5.28 0.67 -4.47
CA ILE A 133 4.29 1.71 -4.80
C ILE A 133 4.35 2.05 -6.29
N ASP A 134 5.54 2.21 -6.86
CA ASP A 134 5.74 2.46 -8.30
C ASP A 134 5.10 1.37 -9.16
N SER A 135 5.36 0.10 -8.83
CA SER A 135 4.80 -1.05 -9.55
C SER A 135 3.27 -1.11 -9.45
N ALA A 136 2.73 -0.88 -8.24
CA ALA A 136 1.29 -0.85 -8.01
C ALA A 136 0.60 0.26 -8.80
N ILE A 137 1.20 1.46 -8.84
CA ILE A 137 0.71 2.60 -9.62
C ILE A 137 0.79 2.28 -11.12
N ALA A 138 1.92 1.79 -11.62
CA ALA A 138 2.06 1.43 -13.02
C ALA A 138 1.02 0.39 -13.45
N GLY A 139 0.78 -0.65 -12.64
CA GLY A 139 -0.25 -1.65 -12.89
C GLY A 139 -1.67 -1.07 -12.87
N ALA A 140 -1.97 -0.17 -11.92
CA ALA A 140 -3.28 0.49 -11.82
C ALA A 140 -3.55 1.42 -13.01
N LEU A 141 -2.57 2.22 -13.42
CA LEU A 141 -2.70 3.16 -14.53
C LEU A 141 -2.80 2.43 -15.87
N THR A 142 -2.04 1.34 -16.04
CA THR A 142 -2.08 0.51 -17.26
C THR A 142 -3.48 -0.05 -17.52
N LYS A 143 -4.20 -0.50 -16.47
CA LYS A 143 -5.59 -0.98 -16.58
C LYS A 143 -6.60 0.09 -17.01
N LYS A 144 -6.23 1.37 -16.97
CA LYS A 144 -7.10 2.53 -17.25
C LYS A 144 -6.68 3.32 -18.50
N ILE A 145 -5.65 2.86 -19.22
CA ILE A 145 -5.22 3.43 -20.50
C ILE A 145 -6.40 3.44 -21.48
N GLY A 146 -6.55 4.53 -22.22
CA GLY A 146 -7.55 4.66 -23.29
C GLY A 146 -8.97 4.99 -22.80
N LYS A 147 -9.27 4.80 -21.50
CA LYS A 147 -10.52 5.22 -20.87
C LYS A 147 -10.40 6.61 -20.28
N THR A 148 -9.56 6.73 -19.25
CA THR A 148 -9.43 7.96 -18.44
C THR A 148 -8.00 8.48 -18.41
N ILE A 149 -7.02 7.63 -18.76
CA ILE A 149 -5.60 7.93 -18.65
C ILE A 149 -4.97 7.88 -20.04
N GLN A 150 -4.14 8.88 -20.33
CA GLN A 150 -3.31 8.95 -21.52
C GLN A 150 -1.86 8.69 -21.15
N VAL A 151 -1.19 7.90 -21.98
CA VAL A 151 0.25 7.64 -21.90
C VAL A 151 0.92 8.52 -22.94
N HIS A 152 1.95 9.24 -22.50
CA HIS A 152 2.83 9.98 -23.39
C HIS A 152 4.05 9.14 -23.69
N ASN A 153 4.40 9.02 -24.97
CA ASN A 153 5.54 8.23 -25.42
C ASN A 153 6.85 8.96 -25.08
N GLY A 154 7.83 8.21 -24.58
CA GLY A 154 9.17 8.71 -24.21
C GLY A 154 9.66 8.07 -22.89
N PRO A 155 10.98 7.86 -22.72
CA PRO A 155 11.55 7.51 -21.44
C PRO A 155 11.82 8.77 -20.59
N PRO A 156 11.44 8.82 -19.30
CA PRO A 156 10.58 7.87 -18.60
C PRO A 156 9.11 7.99 -19.05
N ARG A 157 8.37 6.89 -18.97
CA ARG A 157 6.93 6.85 -19.32
C ARG A 157 6.16 7.87 -18.49
N ARG A 158 5.39 8.75 -19.16
CA ARG A 158 4.60 9.81 -18.50
C ARG A 158 3.11 9.58 -18.66
N TRP A 159 2.36 9.97 -17.64
CA TRP A 159 0.92 9.75 -17.49
C TRP A 159 0.20 11.08 -17.31
N SER A 160 -0.97 11.21 -17.93
CA SER A 160 -1.89 12.33 -17.68
C SER A 160 -3.34 11.84 -17.70
N VAL A 161 -4.24 12.60 -17.06
CA VAL A 161 -5.69 12.39 -17.24
C VAL A 161 -6.10 12.91 -18.62
N ARG A 162 -6.99 12.19 -19.30
CA ARG A 162 -7.57 12.67 -20.56
C ARG A 162 -8.44 13.91 -20.27
N PRO A 163 -8.22 15.07 -20.92
CA PRO A 163 -9.08 16.22 -20.77
C PRO A 163 -10.49 15.90 -21.28
N ALA A 164 -11.52 16.32 -20.52
CA ALA A 164 -12.92 16.00 -20.79
C ALA A 164 -13.42 16.48 -22.18
N GLU A 165 -12.74 17.45 -22.79
CA GLU A 165 -13.04 17.95 -24.14
C GLU A 165 -12.73 16.93 -25.25
N ALA A 166 -11.67 16.13 -25.11
CA ALA A 166 -11.30 15.12 -26.10
C ALA A 166 -12.29 13.94 -26.16
N SER A 167 -13.04 13.70 -25.09
CA SER A 167 -14.08 12.67 -25.03
C SER A 167 -15.36 13.03 -25.78
N ARG A 168 -15.60 14.31 -26.12
CA ARG A 168 -16.76 14.72 -26.94
C ARG A 168 -16.46 14.73 -28.44
N ALA A 169 -15.22 15.01 -28.83
CA ALA A 169 -14.82 15.07 -30.24
C ALA A 169 -14.85 13.71 -30.96
N GLY A 170 -14.66 12.59 -30.23
CA GLY A 170 -14.71 11.24 -30.80
C GLY A 170 -16.11 10.68 -31.02
N SER A 171 -17.16 11.30 -30.46
CA SER A 171 -18.55 10.83 -30.59
C SER A 171 -19.37 11.61 -31.62
N ALA A 172 -18.86 12.73 -32.12
CA ALA A 172 -19.54 13.56 -33.12
C ALA A 172 -19.14 13.23 -34.58
N ALA A 173 -18.17 12.33 -34.78
CA ALA A 173 -17.63 12.01 -36.11
C ALA A 173 -18.26 10.77 -36.77
N SER A 174 -19.32 10.16 -36.21
CA SER A 174 -20.01 8.99 -36.80
C SER A 174 -21.46 9.23 -37.23
N GLU A 175 -21.99 10.45 -37.16
CA GLU A 175 -23.33 10.78 -37.65
C GLU A 175 -23.24 11.87 -38.74
N GLY A 176 -22.87 11.46 -39.96
CA GLY A 176 -22.76 12.40 -41.07
C GLY A 176 -22.28 11.77 -42.36
N GLY A 177 -23.05 10.85 -42.93
CA GLY A 177 -22.72 10.35 -44.26
C GLY A 177 -23.54 9.15 -44.75
N ALA A 178 -24.82 9.36 -45.05
CA ALA A 178 -25.50 8.66 -46.15
C ALA A 178 -26.85 9.34 -46.44
N ALA A 179 -26.83 10.34 -47.32
CA ALA A 179 -28.03 10.89 -47.93
C ALA A 179 -28.49 9.99 -49.09
N SER A 180 -29.76 9.59 -49.04
CA SER A 180 -30.75 9.52 -50.12
C SER A 180 -30.43 8.85 -51.46
N ILE A 181 -31.14 7.75 -51.76
CA ILE A 181 -31.76 7.50 -53.09
C ILE A 181 -33.18 6.89 -52.91
N HIS A 182 -34.12 7.45 -53.67
CA HIS A 182 -35.55 7.13 -53.83
C HIS A 182 -35.89 5.67 -54.18
N ALA A 183 -37.07 5.17 -53.73
CA ALA A 183 -38.26 4.96 -54.60
C ALA A 183 -39.42 4.20 -53.91
N ILE A 184 -40.56 4.90 -53.80
CA ILE A 184 -41.98 4.52 -54.03
C ILE A 184 -42.38 3.01 -54.12
N ARG A 185 -43.26 2.61 -53.18
CA ARG A 185 -44.40 1.63 -53.11
C ARG A 185 -44.78 0.76 -54.35
N PRO A 186 -45.52 -0.39 -54.23
CA PRO A 186 -46.59 -0.65 -53.24
C PRO A 186 -46.82 -2.08 -52.68
N ARG A 187 -47.49 -2.07 -51.52
CA ARG A 187 -48.53 -2.97 -50.96
C ARG A 187 -49.02 -4.12 -51.87
N ARG A 188 -48.98 -5.36 -51.35
CA ARG A 188 -50.02 -6.36 -51.65
C ARG A 188 -50.37 -7.17 -50.40
N VAL A 189 -51.67 -7.22 -50.17
CA VAL A 189 -52.40 -8.05 -49.22
C VAL A 189 -52.63 -9.40 -49.89
N ALA A 190 -52.41 -10.49 -49.15
CA ALA A 190 -53.19 -11.72 -49.20
C ALA A 190 -52.96 -12.45 -47.88
#